data_AF-A0A853D8X2-F1
#
_entry.id   AF-A0A853D8X2-F1
#
_cell.length_a   1.000
_cell.length_b   1.000
_cell.length_c   1.000
_cell.angle_alpha   90.00
_cell.angle_beta   90.00
_cell.angle_gamma   90.00
#
_symmetry.space_group_name_H-M   'P 1'
#
loop_
_entity.id
_entity.type
_entity.pdbx_description
1 polymer ?
#
loop_
_entity_poly.entity_id
_entity_poly.type
_entity_poly.pdbx_seq_one_letter_code
_entity_poly.pdbx_strand_id
1 'polypeptide(L)'
;MKSVTINILSIAIVLSMISSSCDFSKKSKENDFNASNTLDELEVLLTQLNQLDTIDCRNMDQIVSINESMRRIVENIRSAEKFDKLVKAYKTHRPNVKFAISEDGTFGVFSWRTKMDCLGNQIKNIALYKTDNGVLTSSLYGTPMIYHRVSSNPMKKGNYLLHSNSTIKGYSISNGYLEETSIDLKDASFADNQPFEDE
;
A
#
# COMPACT_ATOMS: atom_id res chain seq x y z
N MET A 1 -54.01 58.49 -36.89
CA MET A 1 -53.90 57.51 -35.79
C MET A 1 -52.59 56.76 -35.96
N LYS A 2 -51.68 56.87 -34.99
CA LYS A 2 -50.38 56.17 -34.96
C LYS A 2 -50.47 54.99 -33.99
N SER A 3 -49.99 53.82 -34.38
CA SER A 3 -49.73 52.66 -33.50
C SER A 3 -48.56 51.88 -34.12
N VAL A 4 -47.32 52.19 -33.73
CA VAL A 4 -46.50 51.53 -32.69
C VAL A 4 -46.20 50.07 -33.02
N THR A 5 -45.12 49.85 -33.76
CA THR A 5 -44.40 48.58 -33.89
C THR A 5 -43.40 48.47 -32.75
N ILE A 6 -43.59 47.47 -31.87
CA ILE A 6 -42.66 47.15 -30.78
C ILE A 6 -41.54 46.27 -31.35
N ASN A 7 -40.32 46.81 -31.36
CA ASN A 7 -39.09 46.09 -31.67
C ASN A 7 -38.80 45.06 -30.56
N ILE A 8 -39.10 43.78 -30.81
CA ILE A 8 -38.62 42.66 -30.01
C ILE A 8 -37.26 42.25 -30.57
N LEU A 9 -36.23 43.06 -30.32
CA LEU A 9 -34.85 42.75 -30.70
C LEU A 9 -33.89 43.25 -29.62
N SER A 10 -33.99 42.75 -28.39
CA SER A 10 -33.00 43.06 -27.32
C SER A 10 -32.92 42.06 -26.17
N ILE A 11 -33.53 40.86 -26.25
CA ILE A 11 -33.47 39.88 -25.14
C ILE A 11 -33.03 38.50 -25.65
N ALA A 12 -31.90 38.46 -26.36
CA ALA A 12 -31.25 37.20 -26.73
C ALA A 12 -29.73 37.20 -26.49
N ILE A 13 -29.13 38.32 -26.05
CA ILE A 13 -27.67 38.46 -25.96
C ILE A 13 -27.15 38.33 -24.51
N VAL A 14 -28.02 38.34 -23.49
CA VAL A 14 -27.59 38.27 -22.07
C VAL A 14 -27.52 36.83 -21.52
N LEU A 15 -27.90 35.82 -22.30
CA LEU A 15 -27.82 34.41 -21.90
C LEU A 15 -26.68 33.65 -22.60
N SER A 16 -25.51 34.29 -22.73
CA SER A 16 -24.30 33.69 -23.34
C SER A 16 -23.06 33.86 -22.47
N MET A 17 -23.23 33.78 -21.14
CA MET A 17 -22.15 34.02 -20.15
C MET A 17 -22.11 32.97 -19.02
N ILE A 18 -22.57 31.73 -19.25
CA ILE A 18 -22.32 30.64 -18.30
C ILE A 18 -22.12 29.30 -19.02
N SER A 19 -21.10 29.22 -19.86
CA SER A 19 -20.56 27.93 -20.28
C SER A 19 -19.03 27.98 -20.29
N SER A 20 -18.47 27.38 -19.24
CA SER A 20 -17.32 26.47 -19.33
C SER A 20 -16.02 27.06 -19.84
N SER A 21 -15.23 27.61 -18.91
CA SER A 21 -13.77 27.41 -18.86
C SER A 21 -13.26 27.72 -17.45
N CYS A 22 -13.72 26.93 -16.47
CA CYS A 22 -12.82 26.59 -15.36
C CYS A 22 -11.87 25.53 -15.92
N ASP A 23 -10.83 25.99 -16.62
CA ASP A 23 -9.69 25.18 -17.00
C ASP A 23 -8.86 24.92 -15.72
N PHE A 24 -9.39 24.09 -14.84
CA PHE A 24 -8.63 23.51 -13.73
C PHE A 24 -7.82 22.31 -14.25
N SER A 25 -7.12 22.50 -15.36
CA SER A 25 -5.96 21.68 -15.71
C SER A 25 -4.71 22.20 -14.99
N LYS A 26 -4.82 22.51 -13.69
CA LYS A 26 -3.66 22.31 -12.81
C LYS A 26 -3.50 20.80 -12.68
N LYS A 27 -2.86 20.19 -13.69
CA LYS A 27 -1.91 19.11 -13.39
C LYS A 27 -0.92 19.76 -12.42
N SER A 28 -1.19 19.65 -11.12
CA SER A 28 -0.11 19.78 -10.16
C SER A 28 0.95 18.86 -10.71
N LYS A 29 2.16 19.39 -10.96
CA LYS A 29 3.32 18.53 -11.15
C LYS A 29 3.28 17.57 -9.96
N GLU A 30 2.83 16.35 -10.20
CA GLU A 30 2.85 15.30 -9.21
C GLU A 30 4.33 15.25 -8.83
N ASN A 31 4.66 15.56 -7.58
CA ASN A 31 6.01 15.41 -7.09
C ASN A 31 6.44 14.00 -7.50
N ASP A 32 7.44 13.90 -8.38
CA ASP A 32 7.87 12.61 -8.91
C ASP A 32 8.21 11.73 -7.71
N PHE A 33 7.46 10.63 -7.58
CA PHE A 33 7.58 9.77 -6.44
C PHE A 33 9.00 9.19 -6.39
N ASN A 34 9.72 9.50 -5.32
CA ASN A 34 11.06 8.97 -5.10
C ASN A 34 10.99 7.72 -4.22
N ALA A 35 11.11 6.56 -4.88
CA ALA A 35 11.10 5.25 -4.23
C ALA A 35 12.25 5.05 -3.24
N SER A 36 13.46 5.53 -3.57
CA SER A 36 14.62 5.40 -2.69
C SER A 36 14.42 6.21 -1.41
N ASN A 37 14.01 7.49 -1.54
CA ASN A 37 13.71 8.32 -0.37
C ASN A 37 12.60 7.70 0.49
N THR A 38 11.59 7.10 -0.13
CA THR A 38 10.51 6.40 0.60
C THR A 38 11.04 5.23 1.44
N LEU A 39 11.96 4.44 0.88
CA LEU A 39 12.62 3.35 1.61
C LEU A 39 13.54 3.87 2.72
N ASP A 40 14.28 4.95 2.46
CA ASP A 40 15.16 5.58 3.45
C ASP A 40 14.36 6.16 4.63
N GLU A 41 13.21 6.80 4.35
CA GLU A 41 12.30 7.30 5.40
C GLU A 41 11.78 6.16 6.29
N LEU A 42 11.37 5.03 5.68
CA LEU A 42 10.96 3.84 6.43
C LEU A 42 12.11 3.27 7.27
N GLU A 43 13.34 3.29 6.76
CA GLU A 43 14.53 2.81 7.47
C GLU A 43 14.89 3.70 8.67
N VAL A 44 14.79 5.02 8.51
CA VAL A 44 14.99 5.98 9.60
C VAL A 44 13.97 5.74 10.71
N LEU A 45 12.69 5.59 10.35
CA LEU A 45 11.63 5.30 11.32
C LEU A 45 11.84 3.96 12.01
N LEU A 46 12.23 2.91 11.27
CA LEU A 46 12.54 1.60 11.85
C LEU A 46 13.72 1.68 12.82
N THR A 47 14.75 2.45 12.48
CA THR A 47 15.90 2.68 13.36
C THR A 47 15.49 3.37 14.65
N GLN A 48 14.66 4.42 14.57
CA GLN A 48 14.09 5.10 15.73
C GLN A 48 13.26 4.14 16.58
N LEU A 49 12.39 3.34 15.96
CA LEU A 49 11.58 2.35 16.66
C LEU A 49 12.47 1.33 17.40
N ASN A 50 13.54 0.88 16.76
CA ASN A 50 14.47 -0.10 17.33
C ASN A 50 15.22 0.43 18.55
N GLN A 51 15.45 1.74 18.66
CA GLN A 51 16.09 2.39 19.81
C GLN A 51 15.17 2.50 21.03
N LEU A 52 13.85 2.38 20.86
CA LEU A 52 12.91 2.49 21.97
C LEU A 52 12.81 1.21 22.78
N ASP A 53 13.03 1.34 24.08
CA ASP A 53 12.77 0.31 25.08
C ASP A 53 11.26 0.10 25.29
N THR A 54 10.85 -1.15 25.53
CA THR A 54 9.48 -1.57 25.84
C THR A 54 9.33 -2.17 27.24
N ILE A 55 10.41 -2.23 28.03
CA ILE A 55 10.40 -2.68 29.42
C ILE A 55 9.41 -1.82 30.20
N ASP A 56 8.59 -2.48 31.02
CA ASP A 56 7.50 -1.86 31.79
C ASP A 56 6.56 -0.99 30.94
N CYS A 57 6.41 -1.33 29.66
CA CYS A 57 5.56 -0.61 28.72
C CYS A 57 5.86 0.90 28.62
N ARG A 58 7.15 1.26 28.62
CA ARG A 58 7.60 2.65 28.39
C ARG A 58 7.56 3.04 26.92
N ASN A 59 7.58 4.35 26.65
CA ASN A 59 7.68 4.93 25.31
C ASN A 59 6.49 4.64 24.37
N MET A 60 5.34 4.22 24.91
CA MET A 60 4.18 3.77 24.11
C MET A 60 3.72 4.81 23.08
N ASP A 61 3.56 6.07 23.47
CA ASP A 61 3.11 7.12 22.56
C ASP A 61 4.06 7.30 21.37
N GLN A 62 5.37 7.24 21.63
CA GLN A 62 6.38 7.36 20.58
C GLN A 62 6.40 6.13 19.67
N ILE A 63 6.26 4.93 20.25
CA ILE A 63 6.14 3.68 19.48
C ILE A 63 4.91 3.74 18.56
N VAL A 64 3.75 4.16 19.07
CA VAL A 64 2.53 4.32 18.26
C VAL A 64 2.76 5.33 17.15
N SER A 65 3.32 6.49 17.48
CA SER A 65 3.57 7.56 16.51
C SER A 65 4.47 7.10 15.36
N ILE A 66 5.53 6.35 15.66
CA ILE A 66 6.44 5.81 14.64
C ILE A 66 5.74 4.77 13.77
N ASN A 67 5.02 3.81 14.36
CA ASN A 67 4.28 2.81 13.59
C ASN A 67 3.21 3.43 12.68
N GLU A 68 2.48 4.44 13.17
CA GLU A 68 1.50 5.18 12.38
C GLU A 68 2.15 5.98 11.26
N SER A 69 3.35 6.53 11.48
CA SER A 69 4.12 7.20 10.44
C SER A 69 4.57 6.22 9.35
N MET A 70 5.11 5.05 9.74
CA MET A 70 5.44 3.97 8.79
C MET A 70 4.20 3.53 8.00
N ARG A 71 3.07 3.32 8.68
CA ARG A 71 1.79 2.97 8.05
C ARG A 71 1.37 3.99 7.00
N ARG A 72 1.39 5.28 7.34
CA ARG A 72 1.01 6.36 6.42
C ARG A 72 1.90 6.43 5.18
N ILE A 73 3.21 6.22 5.33
CA ILE A 73 4.13 6.17 4.19
C ILE A 73 3.71 5.04 3.24
N VAL A 74 3.49 3.84 3.79
CA VAL A 74 3.10 2.68 2.99
C VAL A 74 1.74 2.90 2.30
N GLU A 75 0.75 3.43 3.02
CA GLU A 75 -0.61 3.71 2.51
C GLU A 75 -0.66 4.81 1.43
N ASN A 76 0.40 5.60 1.28
CA ASN A 76 0.52 6.62 0.24
C ASN A 76 1.03 6.07 -1.11
N ILE A 77 1.46 4.81 -1.17
CA ILE A 77 1.85 4.13 -2.41
C ILE A 77 0.58 3.63 -3.12
N ARG A 78 -0.12 4.53 -3.80
CA ARG A 78 -1.48 4.28 -4.33
C ARG A 78 -1.57 4.02 -5.84
N SER A 79 -0.47 4.12 -6.57
CA SER A 79 -0.46 3.83 -8.02
C SER A 79 0.46 2.66 -8.36
N ALA A 80 0.11 1.93 -9.42
CA ALA A 80 0.92 0.81 -9.90
C ALA A 80 2.34 1.26 -10.25
N GLU A 81 2.51 2.45 -10.85
CA GLU A 81 3.81 3.03 -11.15
C GLU A 81 4.66 3.26 -9.88
N LYS A 82 4.07 3.81 -8.81
CA LYS A 82 4.78 4.03 -7.54
C LYS A 82 5.20 2.71 -6.91
N PHE A 83 4.31 1.72 -6.93
CA PHE A 83 4.63 0.37 -6.47
C PHE A 83 5.78 -0.25 -7.28
N ASP A 84 5.74 -0.16 -8.61
CA ASP A 84 6.80 -0.71 -9.47
C ASP A 84 8.15 -0.01 -9.28
N LYS A 85 8.14 1.32 -9.14
CA LYS A 85 9.33 2.09 -8.78
C LYS A 85 9.90 1.63 -7.42
N LEU A 86 9.03 1.39 -6.44
CA LEU A 86 9.42 0.90 -5.11
C LEU A 86 10.02 -0.52 -5.16
N VAL A 87 9.38 -1.45 -5.86
CA VAL A 87 9.90 -2.81 -6.06
C VAL A 87 11.29 -2.78 -6.70
N LYS A 88 11.47 -1.95 -7.73
CA LYS A 88 12.76 -1.79 -8.41
C LYS A 88 13.83 -1.22 -7.47
N ALA A 89 13.49 -0.18 -6.69
CA ALA A 89 14.41 0.41 -5.72
C ALA A 89 14.81 -0.60 -4.64
N TYR A 90 13.85 -1.35 -4.09
CA TYR A 90 14.09 -2.35 -3.04
C TYR A 90 14.98 -3.51 -3.51
N LYS A 91 14.85 -3.93 -4.77
CA LYS A 91 15.74 -4.95 -5.35
C LYS A 91 17.18 -4.44 -5.52
N THR A 92 17.35 -3.13 -5.66
CA THR A 92 18.67 -2.48 -5.84
C THR A 92 19.34 -2.19 -4.51
N HIS A 93 18.56 -1.79 -3.50
CA HIS A 93 19.01 -1.53 -2.15
C HIS A 93 18.05 -2.20 -1.18
N ARG A 94 18.55 -3.15 -0.38
CA ARG A 94 17.75 -3.91 0.59
C ARG A 94 17.88 -3.27 1.98
N PRO A 95 17.00 -2.33 2.36
CA PRO A 95 16.97 -1.77 3.71
C PRO A 95 16.57 -2.84 4.75
N ASN A 96 16.68 -2.52 6.04
CA ASN A 96 16.32 -3.44 7.12
C ASN A 96 14.80 -3.64 7.21
N VAL A 97 14.01 -2.64 6.80
CA VAL A 97 12.58 -2.84 6.60
C VAL A 97 12.37 -3.95 5.56
N LYS A 98 11.63 -4.99 5.94
CA LYS A 98 11.43 -6.16 5.07
C LYS A 98 10.27 -5.92 4.14
N PHE A 99 10.51 -6.05 2.84
CA PHE A 99 9.50 -5.97 1.80
C PHE A 99 9.54 -7.24 0.96
N ALA A 100 8.57 -8.12 1.16
CA ALA A 100 8.44 -9.35 0.39
C ALA A 100 7.46 -9.11 -0.77
N ILE A 101 7.82 -9.50 -1.99
CA ILE A 101 7.06 -9.23 -3.21
C ILE A 101 6.73 -10.54 -3.91
N SER A 102 5.52 -10.69 -4.44
CA SER A 102 5.12 -11.85 -5.23
C SER A 102 5.87 -11.91 -6.56
N GLU A 103 6.01 -13.12 -7.09
CA GLU A 103 6.70 -13.35 -8.39
C GLU A 103 6.04 -12.61 -9.55
N ASP A 104 4.71 -12.51 -9.54
CA ASP A 104 3.93 -11.77 -10.53
C ASP A 104 4.03 -10.24 -10.37
N GLY A 105 4.69 -9.75 -9.32
CA GLY A 105 4.88 -8.31 -9.07
C GLY A 105 3.58 -7.55 -8.84
N THR A 106 2.50 -8.24 -8.43
CA THR A 106 1.19 -7.63 -8.18
C THR A 106 0.85 -7.48 -6.71
N PHE A 107 1.60 -8.13 -5.82
CA PHE A 107 1.38 -8.13 -4.38
C PHE A 107 2.71 -7.95 -3.64
N GLY A 108 2.68 -7.23 -2.51
CA GLY A 108 3.83 -7.12 -1.64
C GLY A 108 3.46 -6.81 -0.20
N VAL A 109 4.35 -7.09 0.74
CA VAL A 109 4.10 -6.94 2.18
C VAL A 109 5.28 -6.31 2.88
N PHE A 110 5.03 -5.19 3.53
CA PHE A 110 5.98 -4.60 4.47
C PHE A 110 5.87 -5.25 5.85
N SER A 111 7.03 -5.63 6.38
CA SER A 111 7.16 -6.29 7.66
C SER A 111 8.24 -5.64 8.51
N TRP A 112 7.88 -5.34 9.76
CA TRP A 112 8.79 -4.88 10.80
C TRP A 112 8.25 -5.27 12.18
N ARG A 113 9.10 -5.22 13.20
CA ARG A 113 8.67 -5.46 14.59
C ARG A 113 8.03 -4.20 15.13
N THR A 114 6.71 -4.21 15.33
CA THR A 114 5.96 -3.01 15.72
C THR A 114 6.22 -2.54 17.14
N LYS A 115 6.67 -3.43 18.04
CA LYS A 115 6.85 -3.15 19.48
C LYS A 115 5.58 -2.66 20.20
N MET A 116 4.40 -2.92 19.63
CA MET A 116 3.10 -2.52 20.20
C MET A 116 2.51 -3.58 21.15
N ASP A 117 3.31 -4.54 21.62
CA ASP A 117 2.86 -5.70 22.40
C ASP A 117 2.07 -5.30 23.67
N CYS A 118 2.51 -4.24 24.34
CA CYS A 118 1.85 -3.67 25.53
C CYS A 118 0.49 -3.00 25.27
N LEU A 119 0.17 -2.72 24.00
CA LEU A 119 -1.03 -1.97 23.62
C LEU A 119 -2.18 -2.87 23.17
N GLY A 120 -1.95 -4.19 23.14
CA GLY A 120 -2.90 -5.15 22.56
C GLY A 120 -3.15 -4.92 21.06
N ASN A 121 -2.36 -4.04 20.41
CA ASN A 121 -2.57 -3.68 19.03
C ASN A 121 -2.08 -4.83 18.14
N GLN A 122 -2.93 -5.22 17.20
CA GLN A 122 -2.76 -6.41 16.39
C GLN A 122 -2.36 -6.09 14.95
N ILE A 123 -1.93 -4.87 14.61
CA ILE A 123 -1.41 -4.66 13.25
C ILE A 123 -0.09 -5.41 13.13
N LYS A 124 -0.11 -6.43 12.29
CA LYS A 124 0.97 -7.39 12.09
C LYS A 124 1.90 -6.94 10.98
N ASN A 125 1.34 -6.55 9.83
CA ASN A 125 2.06 -6.14 8.62
C ASN A 125 1.17 -5.24 7.75
N ILE A 126 1.71 -4.65 6.69
CA ILE A 126 0.92 -3.93 5.68
C ILE A 126 1.14 -4.57 4.32
N ALA A 127 0.07 -5.06 3.72
CA ALA A 127 0.05 -5.55 2.35
C ALA A 127 -0.31 -4.42 1.37
N LEU A 128 0.30 -4.46 0.19
CA LEU A 128 -0.09 -3.68 -0.97
C LEU A 128 -0.39 -4.62 -2.13
N TYR A 129 -1.41 -4.30 -2.91
CA TYR A 129 -1.77 -5.10 -4.07
C TYR A 129 -2.36 -4.26 -5.19
N LYS A 130 -1.98 -4.61 -6.42
CA LYS A 130 -2.49 -3.98 -7.63
C LYS A 130 -3.92 -4.44 -7.90
N THR A 131 -4.73 -3.49 -8.33
CA THR A 131 -6.10 -3.64 -8.81
C THR A 131 -6.24 -2.86 -10.11
N ASP A 132 -7.37 -3.01 -10.79
CA ASP A 132 -7.66 -2.24 -12.01
C ASP A 132 -7.69 -0.72 -11.76
N ASN A 133 -7.92 -0.31 -10.50
CA ASN A 133 -8.03 1.10 -10.10
C ASN A 133 -6.75 1.67 -9.47
N GLY A 134 -5.65 0.92 -9.45
CA GLY A 134 -4.39 1.34 -8.84
C GLY A 134 -3.90 0.36 -7.77
N VAL A 135 -3.28 0.85 -6.70
CA VAL A 135 -2.76 0.02 -5.61
C VAL A 135 -3.59 0.25 -4.36
N LEU A 136 -4.10 -0.83 -3.81
CA LEU A 136 -4.76 -0.84 -2.51
C LEU A 136 -3.80 -1.31 -1.44
N THR A 137 -4.06 -0.88 -0.21
CA THR A 137 -3.30 -1.28 0.97
C THR A 137 -4.23 -1.92 1.99
N SER A 138 -3.70 -2.87 2.76
CA SER A 138 -4.46 -3.53 3.82
C SER A 138 -3.53 -3.88 4.98
N SER A 139 -3.91 -3.42 6.18
CA SER A 139 -3.30 -3.88 7.43
C SER A 139 -3.64 -5.35 7.63
N LEU A 140 -2.62 -6.18 7.80
CA LEU A 140 -2.78 -7.56 8.22
C LEU A 140 -2.86 -7.56 9.74
N TYR A 141 -3.86 -8.24 10.32
CA TYR A 141 -4.04 -8.28 11.77
C TYR A 141 -3.47 -9.57 12.40
N GLY A 142 -3.17 -9.52 13.69
CA GLY A 142 -2.59 -10.60 14.51
C GLY A 142 -1.23 -10.24 15.10
N THR A 143 -0.46 -11.26 15.49
CA THR A 143 0.91 -11.10 15.98
C THR A 143 1.84 -10.65 14.84
N PRO A 144 2.67 -9.60 15.02
CA PRO A 144 3.64 -9.19 14.01
C PRO A 144 4.54 -10.33 13.56
N MET A 145 4.71 -10.48 12.24
CA MET A 145 5.59 -11.50 11.65
C MET A 145 6.49 -10.85 10.62
N ILE A 146 7.71 -11.35 10.50
CA ILE A 146 8.61 -10.96 9.42
C ILE A 146 8.46 -11.96 8.29
N TYR A 147 7.90 -11.51 7.18
CA TYR A 147 7.79 -12.30 5.97
C TYR A 147 8.98 -12.06 5.05
N HIS A 148 9.50 -13.15 4.50
CA HIS A 148 10.70 -13.13 3.64
C HIS A 148 10.37 -13.47 2.19
N ARG A 149 9.26 -14.17 1.95
CA ARG A 149 8.81 -14.57 0.62
C ARG A 149 7.29 -14.44 0.50
N VAL A 150 6.84 -14.06 -0.69
CA VAL A 150 5.45 -14.19 -1.13
C VAL A 150 5.43 -15.05 -2.38
N SER A 151 4.68 -16.14 -2.35
CA SER A 151 4.41 -16.95 -3.53
C SER A 151 3.00 -16.65 -4.06
N SER A 152 2.85 -16.46 -5.37
CA SER A 152 1.52 -16.35 -6.00
C SER A 152 1.06 -17.72 -6.49
N ASN A 153 -0.24 -17.98 -6.42
CA ASN A 153 -0.80 -19.22 -6.93
C ASN A 153 -1.03 -19.11 -8.46
N PRO A 154 -0.31 -19.87 -9.30
CA PRO A 154 -0.45 -19.78 -10.75
C PRO A 154 -1.82 -20.29 -11.24
N MET A 155 -2.49 -21.15 -10.48
CA MET A 155 -3.79 -21.71 -10.82
C MET A 155 -4.97 -20.85 -10.34
N LYS A 156 -4.75 -20.00 -9.34
CA LYS A 156 -5.79 -19.13 -8.77
C LYS A 156 -5.25 -17.71 -8.59
N LYS A 157 -5.34 -16.90 -9.65
CA LYS A 157 -4.93 -15.48 -9.64
C LYS A 157 -5.51 -14.75 -8.41
N GLY A 158 -4.68 -13.93 -7.77
CA GLY A 158 -5.09 -13.17 -6.57
C GLY A 158 -4.99 -13.96 -5.26
N ASN A 159 -4.47 -15.19 -5.27
CA ASN A 159 -4.15 -15.95 -4.05
C ASN A 159 -2.64 -15.95 -3.82
N TYR A 160 -2.25 -15.69 -2.56
CA TYR A 160 -0.86 -15.54 -2.16
C TYR A 160 -0.57 -16.32 -0.88
N LEU A 161 0.64 -16.86 -0.81
CA LEU A 161 1.19 -17.48 0.39
C LEU A 161 2.34 -16.62 0.91
N LEU A 162 2.23 -16.20 2.16
CA LEU A 162 3.22 -15.38 2.85
C LEU A 162 4.04 -16.27 3.77
N HIS A 163 5.35 -16.31 3.55
CA HIS A 163 6.28 -17.19 4.23
C HIS A 163 7.10 -16.43 5.27
N SER A 164 7.02 -16.89 6.51
CA SER A 164 7.94 -16.53 7.60
C SER A 164 8.77 -17.76 7.96
N ASN A 165 9.73 -17.62 8.88
CA ASN A 165 10.61 -18.72 9.29
C ASN A 165 9.87 -19.95 9.82
N SER A 166 8.71 -19.77 10.47
CA SER A 166 8.01 -20.84 11.19
C SER A 166 6.58 -21.09 10.72
N THR A 167 6.08 -20.28 9.78
CA THR A 167 4.65 -20.27 9.46
C THR A 167 4.40 -19.73 8.06
N ILE A 168 3.44 -20.33 7.39
CA ILE A 168 2.89 -19.87 6.12
C ILE A 168 1.47 -19.35 6.39
N LYS A 169 1.10 -18.23 5.76
CA LYS A 169 -0.24 -17.65 5.82
C LYS A 169 -0.81 -17.47 4.43
N GLY A 170 -2.04 -17.92 4.22
CA GLY A 170 -2.76 -17.78 2.95
C GLY A 170 -3.56 -16.48 2.93
N TYR A 171 -3.57 -15.81 1.79
CA TYR A 171 -4.41 -14.64 1.55
C TYR A 171 -5.00 -14.68 0.15
N SER A 172 -6.23 -14.18 0.02
CA SER A 172 -6.91 -14.02 -1.27
C SER A 172 -7.43 -12.60 -1.45
N ILE A 173 -7.33 -12.09 -2.67
CA ILE A 173 -8.01 -10.86 -3.07
C ILE A 173 -9.39 -11.22 -3.61
N SER A 174 -10.43 -10.92 -2.83
CA SER A 174 -11.84 -11.13 -3.17
C SER A 174 -12.57 -9.79 -3.15
N ASN A 175 -13.33 -9.50 -4.22
CA ASN A 175 -14.11 -8.25 -4.34
C ASN A 175 -13.30 -6.96 -4.11
N GLY A 176 -12.00 -6.97 -4.43
CA GLY A 176 -11.11 -5.82 -4.22
C GLY A 176 -10.59 -5.67 -2.79
N TYR A 177 -10.84 -6.63 -1.90
CA TYR A 177 -10.35 -6.67 -0.53
C TYR A 177 -9.43 -7.85 -0.32
N LEU A 178 -8.48 -7.72 0.60
CA LEU A 178 -7.58 -8.79 0.99
C LEU A 178 -8.14 -9.52 2.23
N GLU A 179 -8.28 -10.84 2.12
CA GLU A 179 -8.80 -11.70 3.19
C GLU A 179 -7.79 -12.81 3.51
N GLU A 180 -7.62 -13.13 4.80
CA GLU A 180 -6.83 -14.29 5.23
C GLU A 180 -7.62 -15.57 4.94
N THR A 181 -6.98 -16.54 4.31
CA THR A 181 -7.59 -17.82 3.91
C THR A 181 -6.89 -19.00 4.55
N SER A 182 -7.66 -20.08 4.76
CA SER A 182 -7.08 -21.38 5.11
C SER A 182 -6.23 -21.89 3.95
N ILE A 183 -5.03 -22.38 4.26
CA ILE A 183 -4.14 -22.99 3.27
C ILE A 183 -4.68 -24.39 2.95
N ASP A 184 -5.11 -24.59 1.70
CA ASP A 184 -5.46 -25.93 1.22
C ASP A 184 -4.18 -26.77 1.07
N LEU A 185 -4.28 -28.10 1.29
CA LEU A 185 -3.13 -29.02 1.15
C LEU A 185 -2.48 -28.96 -0.24
N LYS A 186 -3.25 -28.64 -1.28
CA LYS A 186 -2.73 -28.43 -2.65
C LYS A 186 -1.90 -27.15 -2.74
N ASP A 187 -2.31 -26.10 -2.03
CA ASP A 187 -1.60 -24.83 -1.99
C ASP A 187 -0.25 -24.96 -1.24
N ALA A 188 -0.21 -25.81 -0.20
CA ALA A 188 1.03 -26.16 0.51
C ALA A 188 2.03 -26.93 -0.38
N SER A 189 1.58 -27.77 -1.31
CA SER A 189 2.47 -28.52 -2.21
C SER A 189 3.21 -27.64 -3.24
N PHE A 190 2.73 -26.43 -3.50
CA PHE A 190 3.46 -25.44 -4.32
C PHE A 190 4.54 -24.70 -3.52
N ALA A 191 4.43 -24.64 -2.20
CA ALA A 191 5.42 -23.98 -1.34
C ALA A 191 6.78 -24.69 -1.34
N ASP A 192 6.78 -26.02 -1.49
CA ASP A 192 7.94 -26.93 -1.35
C ASP A 192 8.81 -27.08 -2.61
N ASN A 193 8.41 -26.51 -3.75
CA ASN A 193 9.13 -26.69 -5.02
C ASN A 193 10.15 -25.58 -5.34
N GLN A 194 10.54 -24.75 -4.37
CA GLN A 194 11.62 -23.79 -4.54
C GLN A 194 12.70 -24.01 -3.48
N PRO A 195 13.95 -24.33 -3.89
CA PRO A 195 15.02 -24.54 -2.93
C PRO A 195 15.27 -23.26 -2.14
N PHE A 196 15.50 -23.43 -0.84
CA PHE A 196 16.10 -22.41 0.02
C PHE A 196 17.48 -22.10 -0.55
N GLU A 197 17.63 -20.97 -1.25
CA GLU A 197 18.96 -20.36 -1.39
C GLU A 197 19.20 -19.54 -0.12
N ASP A 198 19.95 -20.16 0.79
CA ASP A 198 20.54 -19.50 1.94
C ASP A 198 21.61 -18.51 1.45
N GLU A 199 21.33 -17.20 1.48
CA GLU A 199 22.35 -16.13 1.57
C GLU A 199 21.86 -14.93 2.41
#